data_AF-A0A945VHK5-F1
#
_entry.id   AF-A0A945VHK5-F1
#
_cell.length_a   1.000
_cell.length_b   1.000
_cell.length_c   1.000
_cell.angle_alpha   90.00
_cell.angle_beta   90.00
_cell.angle_gamma   90.00
#
_symmetry.space_group_name_H-M   'P 1'
#
loop_
_entity.id
_entity.type
_entity.pdbx_description
1 polymer ?
#
loop_
_entity_poly.entity_id
_entity_poly.type
_entity_poly.pdbx_seq_one_letter_code
_entity_poly.pdbx_strand_id
1 'polypeptide(L)'
;MSFNIDIIIEALKIIAAVSVFYVWVVRYDNIKKEFKDYKLPSAFRDFIGIIKISFTVMLQFDDNNLVVIGSLGIIILMLGAVATHIKVKNPIKDIVPAITMLSIGLIIFLHAYSQSI
;
A
#
# COMPACT_ATOMS: atom_id res chain seq x y z
N MET A 1 5.00 -30.57 0.69
CA MET A 1 4.38 -29.39 0.06
C MET A 1 5.46 -28.32 -0.01
N SER A 2 6.07 -28.12 -1.18
CA SER A 2 7.08 -27.06 -1.35
C SER A 2 6.37 -25.73 -1.49
N PHE A 3 6.68 -24.76 -0.64
CA PHE A 3 6.22 -23.39 -0.83
C PHE A 3 6.89 -22.83 -2.09
N ASN A 4 6.09 -22.64 -3.15
CA ASN A 4 6.55 -21.93 -4.35
C ASN A 4 6.53 -20.42 -4.06
N ILE A 5 7.50 -19.69 -4.60
CA ILE A 5 7.58 -18.24 -4.47
C ILE A 5 6.31 -17.56 -5.00
N ASP A 6 5.69 -18.10 -6.06
CA ASP A 6 4.47 -17.55 -6.65
C ASP A 6 3.31 -17.54 -5.66
N ILE A 7 3.16 -18.62 -4.86
CA ILE A 7 2.12 -18.72 -3.82
C ILE A 7 2.33 -17.67 -2.73
N ILE A 8 3.60 -17.39 -2.37
CA ILE A 8 3.93 -16.36 -1.39
C ILE A 8 3.56 -14.98 -1.94
N ILE A 9 3.87 -14.70 -3.21
CA ILE A 9 3.54 -13.42 -3.85
C ILE A 9 2.03 -13.22 -3.93
N GLU A 10 1.28 -14.27 -4.27
CA GLU A 10 -0.19 -14.21 -4.31
C GLU A 10 -0.80 -13.95 -2.93
N ALA A 11 -0.29 -14.62 -1.89
CA ALA A 11 -0.69 -14.34 -0.52
C ALA A 11 -0.38 -12.87 -0.13
N LEU A 12 0.78 -12.34 -0.53
CA LEU A 12 1.15 -10.95 -0.27
C LEU A 12 0.23 -9.95 -1.01
N LYS A 13 -0.16 -10.24 -2.26
CA LYS A 13 -1.15 -9.43 -3.01
C LYS A 13 -2.48 -9.36 -2.26
N ILE A 14 -2.97 -10.50 -1.73
CA ILE A 14 -4.23 -10.57 -0.98
C ILE A 14 -4.10 -9.80 0.35
N ILE A 15 -3.03 -10.05 1.11
CA ILE A 15 -2.76 -9.32 2.37
C ILE A 15 -2.72 -7.83 2.10
N ALA A 16 -2.11 -7.40 0.98
CA ALA A 16 -2.02 -5.99 0.64
C ALA A 16 -3.41 -5.37 0.43
N ALA A 17 -4.26 -6.01 -0.37
CA ALA A 17 -5.61 -5.53 -0.65
C ALA A 17 -6.49 -5.49 0.61
N VAL A 18 -6.50 -6.56 1.41
CA VAL A 18 -7.30 -6.63 2.64
C VAL A 18 -6.84 -5.58 3.65
N SER A 19 -5.53 -5.39 3.81
CA SER A 19 -4.99 -4.40 4.75
C SER A 19 -5.37 -2.97 4.35
N VAL A 20 -5.22 -2.61 3.07
CA VAL A 20 -5.61 -1.29 2.57
C VAL A 20 -7.11 -1.09 2.73
N PHE A 21 -7.92 -2.08 2.37
CA PHE A 21 -9.37 -2.02 2.50
C PHE A 21 -9.79 -1.82 3.97
N TYR A 22 -9.22 -2.58 4.91
CA TYR A 22 -9.52 -2.44 6.33
C TYR A 22 -9.22 -1.04 6.85
N VAL A 23 -8.06 -0.47 6.48
CA VAL A 23 -7.66 0.87 6.93
C VAL A 23 -8.56 1.96 6.33
N TRP A 24 -8.85 1.87 5.03
CA TRP A 24 -9.52 2.95 4.30
C TRP A 24 -11.04 2.86 4.28
N VAL A 25 -11.63 1.70 4.56
CA VAL A 25 -13.08 1.50 4.61
C VAL A 25 -13.55 1.28 6.03
N VAL A 26 -13.01 0.27 6.72
CA VAL A 26 -13.48 -0.11 8.06
C VAL A 26 -13.04 0.90 9.13
N ARG A 27 -11.78 1.35 9.08
CA ARG A 27 -11.22 2.34 10.02
C ARG A 27 -11.18 3.75 9.47
N TYR A 28 -12.03 4.08 8.49
CA TYR A 28 -11.99 5.37 7.82
C TYR A 28 -12.12 6.57 8.78
N ASP A 29 -12.91 6.46 9.85
CA ASP A 29 -13.03 7.54 10.85
C ASP A 29 -11.74 7.78 11.66
N ASN A 30 -10.89 6.77 11.86
CA ASN A 30 -9.55 6.98 12.41
C ASN A 30 -8.69 7.81 11.44
N ILE A 31 -8.74 7.48 10.15
CA ILE A 31 -8.00 8.20 9.10
C ILE A 31 -8.46 9.65 8.99
N LYS A 32 -9.76 9.93 9.16
CA LYS A 32 -10.25 11.32 9.22
C LYS A 32 -9.61 12.11 10.36
N LYS A 33 -9.47 11.50 11.54
CA LYS A 33 -8.84 12.13 12.71
C LYS A 33 -7.34 12.35 12.47
N GLU A 34 -6.64 11.33 12.00
CA GLU A 34 -5.21 11.40 11.68
C GLU A 34 -4.90 12.51 10.67
N PHE A 35 -5.64 12.59 9.55
CA PHE A 35 -5.41 13.65 8.56
C PHE A 35 -5.72 15.06 9.08
N LYS A 36 -6.67 15.19 10.01
CA LYS A 36 -6.95 16.47 10.69
C LYS A 36 -5.77 16.87 11.59
N ASP A 37 -5.20 15.91 12.32
CA ASP A 37 -4.03 16.13 13.16
C ASP A 37 -2.78 16.45 12.32
N TYR A 38 -2.68 15.85 11.13
CA TYR A 38 -1.61 16.12 10.16
C TYR A 38 -1.78 17.47 9.43
N LYS A 39 -2.88 18.19 9.69
CA LYS A 39 -3.26 19.45 9.01
C LYS A 39 -3.31 19.31 7.48
N LEU A 40 -3.74 18.15 7.00
CA LEU A 40 -3.90 17.86 5.57
C LEU A 40 -5.36 18.02 5.13
N PRO A 41 -5.63 18.50 3.89
CA PRO A 41 -6.99 18.65 3.39
C PRO A 41 -7.74 17.31 3.27
N SER A 42 -9.06 17.33 3.52
CA SER A 42 -9.93 16.16 3.34
C SER A 42 -9.96 15.65 1.90
N ALA A 43 -9.91 16.55 0.91
CA ALA A 43 -9.83 16.16 -0.50
C ALA A 43 -8.56 15.35 -0.80
N PHE A 44 -7.42 15.73 -0.21
CA PHE A 44 -6.16 15.01 -0.37
C PHE A 44 -6.24 13.61 0.27
N ARG A 45 -6.85 13.51 1.46
CA ARG A 45 -7.11 12.21 2.12
C ARG A 45 -7.89 11.27 1.19
N ASP A 46 -9.01 11.73 0.66
CA ASP A 46 -9.92 10.89 -0.13
C ASP A 46 -9.31 10.49 -1.46
N PHE A 47 -8.58 11.42 -2.10
CA PHE A 47 -7.78 11.14 -3.29
C PHE A 47 -6.74 10.03 -3.05
N ILE A 48 -5.96 10.14 -1.97
CA ILE A 48 -4.95 9.13 -1.61
C ILE A 48 -5.61 7.78 -1.33
N GLY A 49 -6.76 7.77 -0.64
CA GLY A 49 -7.51 6.54 -0.36
C GLY A 49 -7.98 5.82 -1.61
N ILE A 50 -8.60 6.56 -2.54
CA ILE A 50 -9.07 6.03 -3.82
C ILE A 50 -7.90 5.41 -4.60
N ILE A 51 -6.78 6.13 -4.71
CA ILE A 51 -5.61 5.64 -5.45
C ILE A 51 -5.02 4.38 -4.79
N LYS A 52 -4.91 4.34 -3.45
CA LYS A 52 -4.42 3.16 -2.74
C LYS A 52 -5.27 1.94 -3.04
N ILE A 53 -6.59 2.07 -2.99
CA ILE A 53 -7.52 0.98 -3.28
C ILE A 53 -7.38 0.55 -4.75
N SER A 54 -7.36 1.50 -5.69
CA SER A 54 -7.17 1.19 -7.11
C SER A 54 -5.89 0.40 -7.38
N PHE A 55 -4.76 0.79 -6.80
CA PHE A 55 -3.51 0.05 -6.98
C PHE A 55 -3.54 -1.34 -6.34
N THR A 56 -4.19 -1.51 -5.17
CA THR A 56 -4.35 -2.84 -4.59
C THR A 56 -5.26 -3.76 -5.38
N VAL A 57 -6.23 -3.20 -6.11
CA VAL A 57 -7.07 -3.93 -7.06
C VAL A 57 -6.25 -4.33 -8.29
N MET A 58 -5.40 -3.43 -8.81
CA MET A 58 -4.48 -3.74 -9.92
C MET A 58 -3.55 -4.91 -9.60
N LEU A 59 -3.14 -5.09 -8.35
CA LEU A 59 -2.33 -6.23 -7.92
C LEU A 59 -3.01 -7.60 -8.09
N GLN A 60 -4.35 -7.66 -8.11
CA GLN A 60 -5.11 -8.91 -8.18
C GLN A 60 -5.29 -9.45 -9.60
N PHE A 61 -4.87 -8.71 -10.62
CA PHE A 61 -4.94 -9.18 -12.00
C PHE A 61 -3.75 -10.10 -12.32
N ASP A 62 -3.97 -10.99 -13.28
CA ASP A 62 -2.95 -11.92 -13.79
C ASP A 62 -1.96 -11.23 -14.76
N ASP A 63 -2.30 -10.05 -15.27
CA ASP A 63 -1.42 -9.28 -16.15
C ASP A 63 -0.24 -8.69 -15.35
N ASN A 64 0.97 -9.19 -15.62
CA ASN A 64 2.20 -8.73 -14.99
C ASN A 64 2.43 -7.23 -15.14
N ASN A 65 2.02 -6.59 -16.24
CA ASN A 65 2.16 -5.14 -16.40
C ASN A 65 1.29 -4.38 -15.39
N LEU A 66 0.05 -4.86 -15.15
CA LEU A 66 -0.83 -4.27 -14.15
C LEU A 66 -0.28 -4.45 -12.73
N VAL A 67 0.29 -5.62 -12.43
CA VAL A 67 0.93 -5.89 -11.13
C VAL A 67 2.14 -5.00 -10.91
N VAL A 68 2.97 -4.78 -11.93
CA VAL A 68 4.12 -3.85 -11.88
C VAL A 68 3.65 -2.42 -11.61
N ILE A 69 2.64 -1.94 -12.34
CA ILE A 69 2.11 -0.58 -12.14
C ILE A 69 1.48 -0.43 -10.75
N GLY A 70 0.68 -1.43 -10.32
CA GLY A 70 0.03 -1.41 -9.01
C GLY A 70 1.02 -1.43 -7.84
N SER A 71 2.04 -2.29 -7.92
CA SER A 71 3.08 -2.38 -6.88
C SER A 71 3.94 -1.12 -6.82
N LEU A 72 4.32 -0.55 -7.98
CA LEU A 72 5.04 0.71 -8.05
C LEU A 72 4.22 1.90 -7.50
N GLY A 73 2.93 1.94 -7.81
CA GLY A 73 2.00 2.91 -7.25
C GLY A 73 1.91 2.84 -5.72
N ILE A 74 1.82 1.63 -5.15
CA ILE A 74 1.82 1.43 -3.69
C ILE A 74 3.14 1.90 -3.09
N ILE A 75 4.29 1.57 -3.70
CA ILE A 75 5.61 2.00 -3.23
C ILE A 75 5.67 3.53 -3.14
N ILE A 76 5.28 4.24 -4.20
CA ILE A 76 5.28 5.72 -4.23
C ILE A 76 4.39 6.29 -3.12
N LEU A 77 3.18 5.73 -2.93
CA LEU A 77 2.26 6.20 -1.90
C LEU A 77 2.76 5.91 -0.49
N MET A 78 3.43 4.78 -0.27
CA MET A 78 4.01 4.44 1.04
C MET A 78 5.22 5.34 1.36
N LEU A 79 6.04 5.68 0.37
CA LEU A 79 7.11 6.68 0.55
C LEU A 79 6.54 8.04 0.96
N GLY A 80 5.46 8.49 0.30
CA GLY A 80 4.75 9.72 0.68
C GLY A 80 4.16 9.66 2.10
N ALA A 81 3.62 8.50 2.49
CA ALA A 81 3.12 8.29 3.86
C ALA A 81 4.26 8.35 4.89
N VAL A 82 5.36 7.63 4.66
CA VAL A 82 6.55 7.66 5.52
C VAL A 82 7.09 9.09 5.67
N ALA A 83 7.21 9.84 4.57
CA ALA A 83 7.62 11.24 4.61
C ALA A 83 6.67 12.11 5.45
N THR A 84 5.36 11.86 5.36
CA THR A 84 4.34 12.56 6.17
C THR A 84 4.48 12.25 7.66
N HIS A 85 4.67 10.98 8.03
CA HIS A 85 4.89 10.60 9.43
C HIS A 85 6.17 11.22 10.02
N ILE A 86 7.26 11.27 9.23
CA ILE A 86 8.50 11.93 9.63
C ILE A 86 8.29 13.44 9.82
N LYS A 87 7.61 14.09 8.86
CA LYS A 87 7.35 15.54 8.89
C LYS A 87 6.50 15.96 10.09
N VAL A 88 5.48 15.16 10.43
CA VAL A 88 4.56 15.42 11.55
C VAL A 88 5.15 14.95 12.89
N LYS A 89 6.30 14.27 12.88
CA LYS A 89 6.95 13.68 14.07
C LYS A 89 6.04 12.72 14.82
N ASN A 90 5.29 11.91 14.08
CA ASN A 90 4.43 10.90 14.66
C ASN A 90 5.25 9.83 15.40
N PRO A 91 4.68 9.17 16.42
CA PRO A 91 5.37 8.10 17.12
C PRO A 91 5.64 6.95 16.15
N ILE A 92 6.77 6.27 16.35
CA ILE A 92 7.29 5.24 15.44
C ILE A 92 6.25 4.13 15.20
N LYS A 93 5.41 3.81 16.19
CA LYS A 93 4.33 2.83 16.03
C LYS A 93 3.38 3.11 14.85
N ASP A 94 3.18 4.38 14.49
CA ASP A 94 2.24 4.76 13.43
C ASP A 94 2.90 4.68 12.04
N ILE A 95 4.24 4.64 11.95
CA ILE A 95 4.97 4.48 10.69
C ILE A 95 5.15 3.02 10.28
N VAL A 96 5.05 2.09 11.25
CA VAL A 96 5.24 0.65 11.03
C VAL A 96 4.35 0.13 9.90
N PRO A 97 3.03 0.40 9.85
CA PRO A 97 2.18 -0.09 8.77
C PRO A 97 2.63 0.39 7.39
N ALA A 98 3.10 1.63 7.28
CA ALA A 98 3.57 2.20 6.02
C ALA A 98 4.88 1.53 5.55
N ILE A 99 5.82 1.28 6.47
CA ILE A 99 7.07 0.58 6.16
C ILE A 99 6.81 -0.88 5.79
N THR A 100 5.95 -1.59 6.53
CA THR A 100 5.59 -2.97 6.21
C THR A 100 4.98 -3.06 4.81
N MET A 101 4.06 -2.15 4.48
CA MET A 101 3.48 -2.11 3.14
C MET A 101 4.47 -1.73 2.04
N LEU A 102 5.44 -0.85 2.34
CA LEU A 102 6.51 -0.53 1.42
C LEU A 102 7.34 -1.77 1.09
N SER A 103 7.70 -2.56 2.10
CA SER A 103 8.43 -3.83 1.91
C SER A 103 7.62 -4.84 1.09
N ILE A 104 6.33 -4.99 1.38
CA ILE A 104 5.45 -5.89 0.59
C ILE A 104 5.38 -5.42 -0.86
N GLY A 105 5.17 -4.12 -1.10
CA GLY A 105 5.14 -3.55 -2.44
C GLY A 105 6.42 -3.79 -3.22
N LEU A 106 7.59 -3.62 -2.58
CA LEU A 106 8.91 -3.89 -3.19
C LEU A 106 9.09 -5.35 -3.57
N ILE A 107 8.69 -6.29 -2.70
CA ILE A 107 8.79 -7.74 -2.98
C ILE A 107 7.94 -8.10 -4.19
N ILE A 108 6.69 -7.63 -4.25
CA ILE A 108 5.78 -7.89 -5.36
C ILE A 108 6.33 -7.27 -6.65
N PHE A 109 6.82 -6.02 -6.59
CA PHE A 109 7.38 -5.32 -7.73
C PHE A 109 8.58 -6.05 -8.33
N LEU A 110 9.56 -6.43 -7.50
CA LEU A 110 10.78 -7.10 -7.97
C LEU A 110 10.48 -8.43 -8.65
N HIS A 111 9.54 -9.21 -8.09
CA HIS A 111 9.12 -10.48 -8.67
C HIS A 111 8.39 -10.29 -10.00
N ALA A 112 7.37 -9.42 -10.03
CA ALA A 112 6.58 -9.17 -11.25
C ALA A 112 7.43 -8.54 -12.37
N TYR A 113 8.34 -7.63 -12.03
CA TYR A 113 9.26 -7.03 -12.98
C TYR A 113 10.21 -8.06 -13.59
N SER A 114 10.74 -8.99 -12.78
CA SER A 114 11.60 -10.07 -13.26
C SER A 114 10.90 -11.04 -14.22
N GLN A 115 9.57 -11.17 -14.15
CA GLN A 115 8.78 -12.03 -15.06
C GLN A 115 8.32 -11.30 -16.32
N SER A 116 8.47 -9.97 -16.37
CA SER A 116 8.06 -9.14 -17.51
C SER A 116 9.15 -8.91 -18.56
N ILE A 117 10.39 -9.27 -18.25
CA ILE A 117 11.58 -9.24 -19.12
C ILE A 117 11.82 -10.64 -19.68
#